data_AF-A0A2V6PVZ3-F1
#
_entry.id   AF-A0A2V6PVZ3-F1
#
_cell.length_a   1.000
_cell.length_b   1.000
_cell.length_c   1.000
_cell.angle_alpha   90.00
_cell.angle_beta   90.00
_cell.angle_gamma   90.00
#
_symmetry.space_group_name_H-M   'P 1'
#
loop_
_entity.id
_entity.type
_entity.pdbx_description
1 polymer ?
#
loop_
_entity_poly.entity_id
_entity_poly.type
_entity_poly.pdbx_seq_one_letter_code
_entity_poly.pdbx_strand_id
1 'polypeptide(L)'
;MTQIAATDTVQADFHNVTLTNDSVRFVLNQKSNELWVRMERVAEALDIRVGLVTGSHHMQVFWVPGDAGNMQIGFPFTWLIPEKRWVPRNATFVRPPDTVHRSEVWNVVCSRCHATGIEPRVDSQHRTMDTRAGELGIACEACHGPAQRHVDARLAERDKSTTPDARVLRSEIVHPKKIEPARASQICGFCHSMKWWDR
;
A
#
# COMPACT_ATOMS: atom_id res chain seq x y z
N MET A 1 -4.98 -2.23 -5.51
CA MET A 1 -4.66 -1.23 -4.46
C MET A 1 -4.12 -1.94 -3.22
N THR A 2 -3.60 -1.24 -2.18
CA THR A 2 -3.10 -1.90 -0.95
C THR A 2 -4.24 -2.46 -0.11
N GLN A 3 -4.08 -3.67 0.40
CA GLN A 3 -5.00 -4.34 1.33
C GLN A 3 -4.21 -5.21 2.32
N ILE A 4 -4.86 -5.66 3.39
CA ILE A 4 -4.34 -6.76 4.21
C ILE A 4 -4.24 -8.01 3.34
N ALA A 5 -3.11 -8.70 3.40
CA ALA A 5 -2.90 -9.93 2.64
C ALA A 5 -3.73 -11.07 3.25
N ALA A 6 -4.69 -11.56 2.47
CA ALA A 6 -5.63 -12.60 2.85
C ALA A 6 -6.09 -13.37 1.61
N THR A 7 -6.71 -14.54 1.76
CA THR A 7 -7.07 -15.38 0.61
C THR A 7 -8.15 -14.76 -0.28
N ASP A 8 -8.93 -13.82 0.26
CA ASP A 8 -9.96 -13.04 -0.46
C ASP A 8 -9.43 -11.75 -1.10
N THR A 9 -8.21 -11.32 -0.76
CA THR A 9 -7.59 -10.09 -1.31
C THR A 9 -6.52 -10.38 -2.36
N VAL A 10 -6.15 -11.66 -2.55
CA VAL A 10 -5.08 -12.07 -3.46
C VAL A 10 -5.57 -12.93 -4.63
N GLN A 11 -4.93 -12.76 -5.78
CA GLN A 11 -5.07 -13.62 -6.95
C GLN A 11 -3.84 -14.52 -7.15
N ALA A 12 -2.79 -14.30 -6.37
CA ALA A 12 -1.54 -15.03 -6.45
C ALA A 12 -1.65 -16.43 -5.87
N ASP A 13 -0.91 -17.38 -6.47
CA ASP A 13 -0.92 -18.75 -6.01
C ASP A 13 0.01 -18.96 -4.80
N PHE A 14 -0.59 -19.34 -3.67
CA PHE A 14 0.07 -19.69 -2.41
C PHE A 14 -0.13 -21.18 -2.04
N HIS A 15 -0.50 -22.06 -2.97
CA HIS A 15 -0.75 -23.48 -2.67
C HIS A 15 0.53 -24.32 -2.74
N ASN A 16 1.39 -24.23 -1.71
CA ASN A 16 2.67 -24.96 -1.62
C ASN A 16 3.65 -24.65 -2.76
N VAL A 17 3.69 -23.39 -3.20
CA VAL A 17 4.60 -22.96 -4.27
C VAL A 17 6.01 -22.80 -3.72
N THR A 18 7.00 -23.39 -4.39
CA THR A 18 8.42 -23.18 -4.07
C THR A 18 9.04 -22.21 -5.07
N LEU A 19 9.63 -21.12 -4.57
CA LEU A 19 10.37 -20.12 -5.33
C LEU A 19 11.80 -20.04 -4.82
N THR A 20 12.76 -19.70 -5.69
CA THR A 20 14.16 -19.52 -5.31
C THR A 20 14.69 -18.22 -5.88
N ASN A 21 15.34 -17.42 -5.04
CA ASN A 21 16.06 -16.21 -5.47
C ASN A 21 17.31 -16.02 -4.61
N ASP A 22 18.45 -15.67 -5.23
CA ASP A 22 19.74 -15.43 -4.54
C ASP A 22 20.13 -16.54 -3.53
N SER A 23 19.97 -17.81 -3.92
CA SER A 23 20.23 -19.00 -3.08
C SER A 23 19.35 -19.13 -1.83
N VAL A 24 18.28 -18.33 -1.73
CA VAL A 24 17.25 -18.44 -0.69
C VAL A 24 16.02 -19.11 -1.28
N ARG A 25 15.52 -20.15 -0.60
CA ARG A 25 14.30 -20.86 -0.97
C ARG A 25 13.11 -20.30 -0.20
N PHE A 26 11.99 -20.12 -0.86
CA PHE A 26 10.74 -19.61 -0.29
C PHE A 26 9.63 -20.61 -0.58
N VAL A 27 8.99 -21.14 0.46
CA VAL A 27 7.82 -22.01 0.33
C VAL A 27 6.58 -21.23 0.74
N LEU A 28 5.76 -20.88 -0.24
CA LEU A 28 4.56 -20.08 -0.09
C LEU A 28 3.39 -21.01 0.22
N ASN A 29 2.68 -20.70 1.29
CA ASN A 29 1.57 -21.48 1.80
C ASN A 29 0.44 -20.58 2.26
N GLN A 30 -0.75 -21.17 2.36
CA GLN A 30 -1.91 -20.53 2.98
C GLN A 30 -2.40 -21.38 4.15
N LYS A 31 -2.83 -20.71 5.21
CA LYS A 31 -3.44 -21.33 6.39
C LYS A 31 -4.72 -20.56 6.71
N SER A 32 -5.87 -21.19 6.51
CA SER A 32 -7.18 -20.53 6.64
C SER A 32 -7.26 -19.28 5.73
N ASN A 33 -7.32 -18.07 6.32
CA ASN A 33 -7.34 -16.80 5.58
C ASN A 33 -5.98 -16.10 5.53
N GLU A 34 -4.92 -16.71 6.02
CA GLU A 34 -3.60 -16.08 6.12
C GLU A 34 -2.63 -16.65 5.10
N LEU A 35 -1.75 -15.77 4.59
CA LEU A 35 -0.70 -16.13 3.66
C LEU A 35 0.64 -16.16 4.40
N TRP A 36 1.40 -17.23 4.18
CA TRP A 36 2.63 -17.53 4.88
C TRP A 36 3.74 -17.86 3.89
N VAL A 37 4.96 -17.49 4.26
CA VAL A 37 6.17 -17.80 3.52
C VAL A 37 7.16 -18.43 4.48
N ARG A 38 7.57 -19.66 4.20
CA ARG A 38 8.73 -20.26 4.83
C ARG A 38 9.97 -19.88 4.04
N MET A 39 10.80 -19.01 4.60
CA MET A 39 12.08 -18.61 4.03
C MET A 39 13.18 -19.53 4.57
N GLU A 40 13.90 -20.20 3.68
CA GLU A 40 14.95 -21.16 4.01
C GLU A 40 16.29 -20.69 3.44
N ARG A 41 17.25 -20.51 4.33
CA ARG A 41 18.66 -20.25 4.05
C ARG A 41 19.49 -21.44 4.55
N VAL A 42 20.74 -21.54 4.12
CA VAL A 42 21.61 -22.71 4.38
C VAL A 42 21.59 -23.22 5.83
N ALA A 43 21.49 -22.32 6.82
CA ALA A 43 21.53 -22.66 8.23
C ALA A 43 20.23 -22.36 9.01
N GLU A 44 19.22 -21.75 8.40
CA GLU A 44 18.05 -21.23 9.11
C GLU A 44 16.78 -21.28 8.26
N ALA A 45 15.65 -21.49 8.92
CA ALA A 45 14.34 -21.36 8.32
C ALA A 45 13.46 -20.48 9.19
N LEU A 46 12.73 -19.56 8.57
CA LEU A 46 11.82 -18.65 9.24
C LEU A 46 10.46 -18.68 8.55
N ASP A 47 9.40 -18.91 9.33
CA ASP A 47 8.02 -18.78 8.85
C ASP A 47 7.55 -17.34 9.06
N ILE A 48 7.17 -16.67 7.97
CA ILE A 48 6.81 -15.25 7.94
C ILE A 48 5.39 -15.12 7.40
N ARG A 49 4.52 -14.45 8.15
CA ARG A 49 3.20 -14.08 7.65
C ARG A 49 3.31 -12.89 6.71
N VAL A 50 2.65 -12.95 5.56
CA VAL A 50 2.52 -11.80 4.66
C VAL A 50 1.54 -10.80 5.27
N GLY A 51 1.96 -9.55 5.42
CA GLY A 51 1.15 -8.51 6.06
C GLY A 51 0.22 -7.82 5.07
N LEU A 52 0.77 -7.33 3.97
CA LEU A 52 0.03 -6.53 2.99
C LEU A 52 0.23 -7.06 1.57
N VAL A 53 -0.77 -6.82 0.73
CA VAL A 53 -0.67 -6.92 -0.73
C VAL A 53 -0.86 -5.54 -1.32
N THR A 54 -0.12 -5.19 -2.36
CA THR A 54 -0.34 -3.98 -3.17
C THR A 54 -0.29 -4.38 -4.63
N GLY A 55 -1.31 -4.02 -5.40
CA GLY A 55 -1.35 -4.43 -6.79
C GLY A 55 -2.14 -3.48 -7.68
N SER A 56 -1.91 -3.62 -8.98
CA SER A 56 -2.77 -3.08 -10.03
C SER A 56 -3.60 -4.21 -10.64
N HIS A 57 -4.22 -3.98 -11.79
CA HIS A 57 -4.90 -5.04 -12.54
C HIS A 57 -3.93 -6.00 -13.25
N HIS A 58 -2.64 -5.69 -13.31
CA HIS A 58 -1.63 -6.52 -13.99
C HIS A 58 -0.74 -7.33 -13.04
N MET A 59 -0.55 -6.86 -11.80
CA MET A 59 0.38 -7.51 -10.88
C MET A 59 0.03 -7.28 -9.42
N GLN A 60 0.49 -8.19 -8.55
CA GLN A 60 0.46 -8.05 -7.10
C GLN A 60 1.88 -8.19 -6.52
N VAL A 61 2.27 -7.20 -5.73
CA VAL A 61 3.47 -7.24 -4.87
C VAL A 61 3.05 -7.44 -3.43
N PHE A 62 3.91 -8.09 -2.65
CA PHE A 62 3.62 -8.49 -1.28
C PHE A 62 4.60 -7.85 -0.32
N TRP A 63 4.16 -7.71 0.92
CA TRP A 63 4.94 -7.09 1.98
C TRP A 63 4.96 -7.99 3.21
N VAL A 64 6.14 -8.13 3.79
CA VAL A 64 6.39 -8.94 4.98
C VAL A 64 6.88 -8.05 6.12
N PRO A 65 6.68 -8.44 7.39
CA PRO A 65 7.21 -7.71 8.53
C PRO A 65 8.73 -7.48 8.40
N GLY A 66 9.15 -6.26 8.72
CA GLY A 66 10.56 -5.89 8.86
C GLY A 66 11.07 -6.03 10.31
N ASP A 67 12.23 -5.42 10.57
CA ASP A 67 12.98 -5.62 11.80
C ASP A 67 12.29 -5.03 13.06
N ALA A 68 11.51 -3.95 12.91
CA ALA A 68 10.95 -3.24 14.06
C ALA A 68 9.64 -2.49 13.77
N GLY A 69 8.81 -2.35 14.80
CA GLY A 69 7.52 -1.67 14.73
C GLY A 69 6.56 -2.35 13.74
N ASN A 70 5.86 -1.56 12.94
CA ASN A 70 4.99 -2.06 11.87
C ASN A 70 5.61 -1.90 10.47
N MET A 71 6.94 -1.98 10.37
CA MET A 71 7.65 -1.92 9.10
C MET A 71 7.22 -3.06 8.17
N GLN A 72 7.01 -2.73 6.90
CA GLN A 72 6.58 -3.64 5.84
C GLN A 72 7.59 -3.60 4.69
N ILE A 73 8.39 -4.67 4.56
CA ILE A 73 9.48 -4.80 3.58
C ILE A 73 8.98 -5.60 2.38
N GLY A 74 9.43 -5.22 1.19
CA GLY A 74 9.06 -5.88 -0.06
C GLY A 74 9.47 -7.36 -0.11
N PHE A 75 8.49 -8.23 -0.35
CA PHE A 75 8.72 -9.62 -0.71
C PHE A 75 9.43 -9.69 -2.08
N PRO A 76 10.44 -10.55 -2.28
CA PRO A 76 11.29 -10.53 -3.48
C PRO A 76 10.64 -11.09 -4.75
N PHE A 77 9.37 -11.49 -4.70
CA PHE A 77 8.62 -11.93 -5.89
C PHE A 77 7.37 -11.08 -6.10
N THR A 78 7.02 -10.96 -7.37
CA THR A 78 5.78 -10.33 -7.83
C THR A 78 4.94 -11.39 -8.54
N TRP A 79 3.63 -11.36 -8.31
CA TRP A 79 2.69 -12.16 -9.09
C TRP A 79 2.21 -11.35 -10.28
N LEU A 80 2.36 -11.90 -11.48
CA LEU A 80 1.76 -11.34 -12.69
C LEU A 80 0.39 -11.98 -12.91
N ILE A 81 -0.65 -11.15 -12.89
CA ILE A 81 -2.05 -11.60 -12.91
C ILE A 81 -2.41 -12.24 -14.26
N PRO A 82 -2.15 -11.61 -15.43
CA PRO A 82 -2.51 -12.19 -16.72
C PRO A 82 -1.78 -13.51 -17.01
N GLU A 83 -0.49 -13.57 -16.68
CA GLU A 83 0.40 -14.70 -16.94
C GLU A 83 0.28 -15.79 -15.87
N LYS A 84 -0.39 -15.51 -14.75
CA LYS A 84 -0.56 -16.41 -13.60
C LYS A 84 0.76 -17.02 -13.15
N ARG A 85 1.78 -16.18 -12.98
CA ARG A 85 3.12 -16.64 -12.60
C ARG A 85 3.82 -15.69 -11.65
N TRP A 86 4.67 -16.30 -10.81
CA TRP A 86 5.63 -15.58 -9.99
C TRP A 86 6.86 -15.20 -10.80
N VAL A 87 7.34 -13.98 -10.57
CA VAL A 87 8.60 -13.48 -11.14
C VAL A 87 9.45 -12.79 -10.07
N PRO A 88 10.78 -12.83 -10.17
CA PRO A 88 11.64 -12.00 -9.35
C PRO A 88 11.20 -10.52 -9.45
N ARG A 89 11.04 -9.86 -8.31
CA ARG A 89 10.55 -8.47 -8.25
C ARG A 89 11.52 -7.49 -8.91
N ASN A 90 12.81 -7.77 -8.90
CA ASN A 90 13.81 -6.98 -9.62
C ASN A 90 13.68 -7.08 -11.15
N ALA A 91 12.91 -8.03 -11.68
CA ALA A 91 12.63 -8.17 -13.11
C ALA A 91 11.35 -7.46 -13.57
N THR A 92 10.60 -6.80 -12.68
CA THR A 92 9.31 -6.18 -13.02
C THR A 92 9.39 -4.72 -13.46
N PHE A 93 10.55 -4.08 -13.29
CA PHE A 93 10.78 -2.70 -13.71
C PHE A 93 12.13 -2.56 -14.40
N VAL A 94 12.16 -1.79 -15.48
CA VAL A 94 13.41 -1.38 -16.11
C VAL A 94 14.12 -0.39 -15.20
N ARG A 95 15.39 -0.65 -14.90
CA ARG A 95 16.26 0.20 -14.08
C ARG A 95 17.62 0.37 -14.77
N PRO A 96 18.35 1.46 -14.50
CA PRO A 96 19.74 1.58 -14.93
C PRO A 96 20.60 0.40 -14.44
N PRO A 97 21.55 -0.11 -15.25
CA PRO A 97 22.32 -1.33 -14.92
C PRO A 97 23.12 -1.27 -13.62
N ASP A 98 23.50 -0.07 -13.18
CA ASP A 98 24.30 0.21 -11.99
C ASP A 98 23.46 0.45 -10.72
N THR A 99 22.12 0.41 -10.84
CA THR A 99 21.24 0.65 -9.71
C THR A 99 21.21 -0.56 -8.78
N VAL A 100 21.71 -0.37 -7.55
CA VAL A 100 21.64 -1.40 -6.49
C VAL A 100 20.19 -1.69 -6.13
N HIS A 101 19.82 -2.97 -6.16
CA HIS A 101 18.51 -3.43 -5.73
C HIS A 101 18.42 -3.36 -4.20
N ARG A 102 17.48 -2.56 -3.71
CA ARG A 102 17.10 -2.52 -2.30
C ARG A 102 15.63 -2.90 -2.19
N SER A 103 15.29 -3.71 -1.19
CA SER A 103 13.89 -3.99 -0.88
C SER A 103 13.18 -2.69 -0.55
N GLU A 104 12.06 -2.43 -1.21
CA GLU A 104 11.24 -1.26 -0.90
C GLU A 104 10.59 -1.42 0.49
N VAL A 105 10.35 -0.29 1.16
CA VAL A 105 9.59 -0.25 2.41
C VAL A 105 8.25 0.42 2.12
N TRP A 106 7.15 -0.34 2.24
CA TRP A 106 5.81 0.14 1.90
C TRP A 106 5.46 1.43 2.63
N ASN A 107 5.82 1.51 3.91
CA ASN A 107 5.52 2.61 4.84
C ASN A 107 5.94 3.98 4.31
N VAL A 108 6.99 4.05 3.49
CA VAL A 108 7.56 5.31 2.98
C VAL A 108 7.50 5.44 1.46
N VAL A 109 7.50 4.33 0.71
CA VAL A 109 7.52 4.35 -0.76
C VAL A 109 6.11 4.25 -1.35
N CYS A 110 5.29 3.32 -0.87
CA CYS A 110 4.03 2.94 -1.54
C CYS A 110 2.79 3.50 -0.84
N SER A 111 2.84 3.64 0.48
CA SER A 111 1.74 4.07 1.33
C SER A 111 1.16 5.43 0.92
N ARG A 112 2.01 6.35 0.43
CA ARG A 112 1.61 7.69 -0.03
C ARG A 112 0.61 7.68 -1.18
N CYS A 113 0.66 6.67 -2.05
CA CYS A 113 -0.25 6.58 -3.19
C CYS A 113 -1.28 5.46 -3.00
N HIS A 114 -1.11 4.59 -2.01
CA HIS A 114 -1.96 3.41 -1.83
C HIS A 114 -2.65 3.33 -0.46
N ALA A 115 -2.74 4.45 0.25
CA ALA A 115 -3.54 4.60 1.46
C ALA A 115 -4.04 6.05 1.58
N THR A 116 -5.08 6.28 2.37
CA THR A 116 -5.59 7.61 2.74
C THR A 116 -5.19 7.97 4.18
N GLY A 117 -5.05 9.27 4.45
CA GLY A 117 -4.67 9.75 5.79
C GLY A 117 -3.36 9.14 6.30
N ILE A 118 -2.40 8.90 5.41
CA ILE A 118 -1.18 8.17 5.75
C ILE A 118 -0.24 9.03 6.61
N GLU A 119 0.22 8.45 7.70
CA GLU A 119 1.20 9.00 8.62
C GLU A 119 2.34 7.99 8.80
N PRO A 120 3.45 8.10 8.05
CA PRO A 120 4.53 7.11 8.11
C PRO A 120 5.17 6.94 9.50
N ARG A 121 5.26 8.04 10.28
CA ARG A 121 5.81 8.07 11.66
C ARG A 121 7.12 7.29 11.78
N VAL A 122 8.13 7.76 11.04
CA VAL A 122 9.46 7.15 10.97
C VAL A 122 10.33 7.66 12.09
N ASP A 123 10.87 6.77 12.91
CA ASP A 123 11.99 7.07 13.80
C ASP A 123 13.29 6.67 13.12
N SER A 124 14.04 7.64 12.62
CA SER A 124 15.30 7.38 11.92
C SER A 124 16.45 6.97 12.85
N GLN A 125 16.40 7.35 14.14
CA GLN A 125 17.45 7.01 15.10
C GLN A 125 17.35 5.53 15.48
N HIS A 126 16.14 5.07 15.78
CA HIS A 126 15.88 3.69 16.17
C HIS A 126 15.51 2.78 14.99
N ARG A 127 15.38 3.35 13.78
CA ARG A 127 14.99 2.65 12.54
C ARG A 127 13.66 1.91 12.68
N THR A 128 12.70 2.51 13.38
CA THR A 128 11.37 1.94 13.62
C THR A 128 10.27 2.70 12.87
N MET A 129 9.14 2.02 12.67
CA MET A 129 7.95 2.57 12.01
C MET A 129 6.75 2.41 12.95
N ASP A 130 5.96 3.48 13.15
CA ASP A 130 4.60 3.44 13.74
C ASP A 130 3.57 3.96 12.72
N THR A 131 3.61 3.43 11.50
CA THR A 131 2.80 3.95 10.41
C THR A 131 1.31 3.80 10.68
N ARG A 132 0.55 4.87 10.49
CA ARG A 132 -0.92 4.88 10.60
C ARG A 132 -1.53 5.27 9.28
N ALA A 133 -2.68 4.70 8.95
CA ALA A 133 -3.48 5.07 7.79
C ALA A 133 -4.94 5.17 8.23
N GLY A 134 -5.69 6.09 7.62
CA GLY A 134 -7.13 6.14 7.78
C GLY A 134 -7.79 4.93 7.11
N GLU A 135 -7.39 4.65 5.88
CA GLU A 135 -7.86 3.49 5.12
C GLU A 135 -6.76 2.98 4.17
N LEU A 136 -6.72 1.67 3.95
CA LEU A 136 -5.84 1.06 2.93
C LEU A 136 -6.51 1.14 1.55
N GLY A 137 -5.73 1.51 0.55
CA GLY A 137 -6.20 1.66 -0.83
C GLY A 137 -6.52 3.10 -1.22
N ILE A 138 -7.18 3.26 -2.37
CA ILE A 138 -7.74 4.55 -2.78
C ILE A 138 -9.17 4.55 -2.28
N ALA A 139 -9.47 5.45 -1.36
CA ALA A 139 -10.81 5.68 -0.83
C ALA A 139 -11.29 7.10 -1.14
N CYS A 140 -12.51 7.44 -0.70
CA CYS A 140 -13.17 8.71 -0.98
C CYS A 140 -12.26 9.92 -0.72
N GLU A 141 -11.61 9.95 0.44
CA GLU A 141 -10.79 11.08 0.89
C GLU A 141 -9.52 11.30 0.03
N ALA A 142 -9.08 10.30 -0.75
CA ALA A 142 -7.97 10.47 -1.69
C ALA A 142 -8.27 11.52 -2.76
N CYS A 143 -9.54 11.63 -3.18
CA CYS A 143 -10.00 12.57 -4.20
C CYS A 143 -10.79 13.73 -3.64
N HIS A 144 -11.45 13.52 -2.50
CA HIS A 144 -12.43 14.43 -1.92
C HIS A 144 -11.89 15.25 -0.73
N GLY A 145 -10.67 14.96 -0.27
CA GLY A 145 -10.07 15.55 0.92
C GLY A 145 -10.63 14.95 2.22
N PRO A 146 -10.08 15.35 3.38
CA PRO A 146 -10.50 14.82 4.69
C PRO A 146 -11.96 15.17 5.00
N ALA A 147 -12.75 14.16 5.35
CA ALA A 147 -14.18 14.28 5.52
C ALA A 147 -14.62 14.59 6.97
N GLN A 148 -13.70 14.65 7.94
CA GLN A 148 -14.07 14.82 9.36
C GLN A 148 -14.99 16.03 9.61
N ARG A 149 -14.64 17.21 9.06
CA ARG A 149 -15.47 18.42 9.20
C ARG A 149 -16.83 18.28 8.53
N HIS A 150 -16.91 17.54 7.42
CA HIS A 150 -18.17 17.21 6.78
C HIS A 150 -19.04 16.32 7.69
N VAL A 151 -18.45 15.27 8.26
CA VAL A 151 -19.13 14.35 9.18
C VAL A 151 -19.65 15.10 10.40
N ASP A 152 -18.80 15.87 11.08
CA ASP A 152 -19.16 16.62 12.29
C ASP A 152 -20.35 17.56 12.04
N ALA A 153 -20.31 18.27 10.91
CA ALA A 153 -21.38 19.17 10.50
C ALA A 153 -22.70 18.42 10.23
N ARG A 154 -22.67 17.24 9.58
CA ARG A 154 -23.86 16.40 9.38
C ARG A 154 -24.42 15.83 10.68
N LEU A 155 -23.56 15.46 11.63
CA LEU A 155 -23.98 15.00 12.95
C LEU A 155 -24.66 16.13 13.73
N ALA A 156 -24.11 17.35 13.69
CA ALA A 156 -24.69 18.53 14.34
C ALA A 156 -26.07 18.90 13.76
N GLU A 157 -26.26 18.79 12.44
CA GLU A 157 -27.57 18.96 11.78
C GLU A 157 -28.59 17.94 12.30
N ARG A 158 -28.20 16.66 12.35
CA ARG A 158 -29.08 15.57 12.82
C ARG A 158 -29.50 15.79 14.27
N ASP A 159 -28.56 16.19 15.11
CA ASP A 159 -28.79 16.36 16.55
C ASP A 159 -29.46 17.72 16.87
N LYS A 160 -29.81 18.51 15.84
CA LYS A 160 -30.42 19.85 15.92
C LYS A 160 -29.63 20.83 16.80
N SER A 161 -28.34 20.56 17.01
CA SER A 161 -27.46 21.34 17.88
C SER A 161 -27.08 22.65 17.18
N THR A 162 -26.77 22.57 15.89
CA THR A 162 -26.56 23.71 14.98
C THR A 162 -26.90 23.28 13.56
N THR A 163 -27.43 24.18 12.73
CA THR A 163 -27.58 23.93 11.29
C THR A 163 -26.42 24.63 10.56
N PRO A 164 -25.32 23.92 10.24
CA PRO A 164 -24.26 24.48 9.42
C PRO A 164 -24.79 25.00 8.08
N ASP A 165 -24.24 26.13 7.63
CA ASP A 165 -24.54 26.67 6.30
C ASP A 165 -24.21 25.64 5.22
N ALA A 166 -25.14 25.41 4.30
CA ALA A 166 -24.96 24.53 3.15
C ALA A 166 -23.73 24.87 2.31
N ARG A 167 -23.29 26.14 2.30
CA ARG A 167 -22.03 26.56 1.66
C ARG A 167 -20.81 25.97 2.37
N VAL A 168 -20.79 26.00 3.70
CA VAL A 168 -19.71 25.44 4.54
C VAL A 168 -19.61 23.94 4.32
N LEU A 169 -20.73 23.22 4.38
CA LEU A 169 -20.77 21.77 4.12
C LEU A 169 -20.24 21.37 2.75
N ARG A 170 -20.51 22.20 1.72
CA ARG A 170 -20.01 21.97 0.35
C ARG A 170 -18.52 22.26 0.20
N SER A 171 -17.96 23.15 1.01
CA SER A 171 -16.51 23.40 1.01
C SER A 171 -15.71 22.33 1.76
N GLU A 172 -16.35 21.52 2.61
CA GLU A 172 -15.66 20.46 3.36
C GLU A 172 -15.30 19.24 2.52
N ILE A 173 -16.02 18.99 1.43
CA ILE A 173 -15.76 17.89 0.50
C ILE A 173 -15.48 18.47 -0.89
N VAL A 174 -14.24 18.30 -1.34
CA VAL A 174 -13.85 18.71 -2.69
C VAL A 174 -14.65 17.92 -3.70
N HIS A 175 -15.27 18.58 -4.66
CA HIS A 175 -15.91 17.91 -5.79
C HIS A 175 -15.07 18.17 -7.06
N PRO A 176 -14.28 17.20 -7.56
CA PRO A 176 -13.36 17.43 -8.67
C PRO A 176 -14.00 18.04 -9.93
N LYS A 177 -15.28 17.75 -10.21
CA LYS A 177 -16.02 18.37 -11.33
C LYS A 177 -16.42 19.85 -11.12
N LYS A 178 -16.21 20.42 -9.94
CA LYS A 178 -16.64 21.79 -9.57
C LYS A 178 -15.46 22.73 -9.25
N ILE A 179 -14.24 22.32 -9.59
CA ILE A 179 -13.02 23.11 -9.42
C ILE A 179 -12.34 23.29 -10.77
N GLU A 180 -11.35 24.17 -10.84
CA GLU A 180 -10.59 24.43 -12.06
C GLU A 180 -10.01 23.13 -12.67
N PRO A 181 -10.10 22.92 -14.00
CA PRO A 181 -9.69 21.66 -14.64
C PRO A 181 -8.25 21.24 -14.34
N ALA A 182 -7.33 22.21 -14.25
CA ALA A 182 -5.93 21.96 -13.88
C ALA A 182 -5.84 21.38 -12.46
N ARG A 183 -6.61 21.91 -11.50
CA ARG A 183 -6.63 21.45 -10.11
C ARG A 183 -7.30 20.07 -10.00
N ALA A 184 -8.36 19.83 -10.76
CA ALA A 184 -8.99 18.50 -10.83
C ALA A 184 -8.01 17.45 -11.35
N SER A 185 -7.23 17.77 -12.37
CA SER A 185 -6.22 16.86 -12.94
C SER A 185 -5.08 16.57 -11.95
N GLN A 186 -4.69 17.55 -11.14
CA GLN A 186 -3.66 17.38 -10.10
C GLN A 186 -4.07 16.34 -9.03
N ILE A 187 -5.36 16.15 -8.77
CA ILE A 187 -5.85 15.10 -7.86
C ILE A 187 -5.47 13.71 -8.40
N CYS A 188 -5.73 13.46 -9.68
CA CYS A 188 -5.31 12.22 -10.35
C CYS A 188 -3.78 12.10 -10.41
N GLY A 189 -3.12 13.22 -10.74
CA GLY A 189 -1.66 13.31 -10.84
C GLY A 189 -0.93 13.07 -9.52
N PHE A 190 -1.60 13.15 -8.38
CA PHE A 190 -0.98 12.82 -7.09
C PHE A 190 -0.45 11.37 -7.04
N CYS A 191 -1.18 10.43 -7.66
CA CYS A 191 -0.82 9.02 -7.77
C CYS A 191 -0.34 8.65 -9.19
N HIS A 192 -0.96 9.18 -10.23
CA HIS A 192 -0.65 8.89 -11.63
C HIS A 192 0.40 9.85 -12.19
N SER A 193 1.48 10.07 -11.42
CA SER A 193 2.68 10.76 -11.88
C SER A 193 3.91 10.03 -11.35
N MET A 194 5.04 10.22 -12.02
CA MET A 194 6.31 9.83 -11.45
C MET A 194 6.83 10.98 -10.59
N LYS A 195 6.96 10.74 -9.29
CA LYS A 195 7.66 11.66 -8.39
C LYS A 195 9.13 11.26 -8.39
N TRP A 196 9.91 11.95 -9.21
CA TRP A 196 11.37 11.90 -9.14
C TRP A 196 11.78 12.86 -8.03
N TRP A 197 12.45 12.35 -7.01
CA TRP A 197 13.10 13.18 -6.02
C TRP A 197 14.53 13.39 -6.49
N ASP A 198 14.80 14.56 -7.05
CA ASP A 198 16.16 15.09 -7.04
C ASP A 198 16.55 15.23 -5.57
N ARG A 199 17.70 14.65 -5.22
CA ARG A 199 18.21 14.59 -3.84
C ARG A 199 18.37 15.96 -3.22
#